data_AF-A0A2K2B364-F1
#
_entry.id   AF-A0A2K2B364-F1
#
_cell.length_a   1.000
_cell.length_b   1.000
_cell.length_c   1.000
_cell.angle_alpha   90.00
_cell.angle_beta   90.00
_cell.angle_gamma   90.00
#
_symmetry.space_group_name_H-M   'P 1'
#
loop_
_entity.id
_entity.type
_entity.pdbx_description
1 polymer ?
#
loop_
_entity_poly.entity_id
_entity_poly.type
_entity_poly.pdbx_seq_one_letter_code
_entity_poly.pdbx_strand_id
1 'polypeptide(L)'
;MWVKGGTLRASDIFPGDRHLIEVWSQNSQVLDKRNKVHDPNGFSAGKLQNGAILYEDITFRDILFDSGYRGGGIFVVNSARIRINNCFFLHFTTEGILVQGGHETFISSCFLGQHSTVGGDPGERNFSGTAIDLGSNDNAITDVALFSAAIGVLLRGQANILTGIHCYNKATGFGGVGIMVKLYASLTRIDNCYLDYNSIVMEDPVQVHVTNGLFLGEGNIVLKAINGKISGVNIVNNMFNADPKGTTPIVGLDGTFTSIDQVLIDQNDVVSGMKYKSTVGKLTVAGNATKWVADFSSVLLFPNQINHFQYSFYIHGMPNGFPIHAITNVSNNVVVVESDKLVNAVVSVIVDQCNMAGESNVM
;
A
#
# COMPACT_ATOMS: atom_id res chain seq x y z
N MET A 1 -7.39 -9.85 30.88
CA MET A 1 -6.68 -8.88 31.76
C MET A 1 -7.02 -7.46 31.30
N TRP A 2 -7.26 -6.51 32.20
CA TRP A 2 -7.57 -5.13 31.85
C TRP A 2 -6.56 -4.18 32.51
N VAL A 3 -5.78 -3.47 31.71
CA VAL A 3 -4.80 -2.49 32.17
C VAL A 3 -5.26 -1.11 31.70
N LYS A 4 -5.49 -0.18 32.64
CA LYS A 4 -6.05 1.13 32.31
C LYS A 4 -5.41 2.28 33.08
N GLY A 5 -5.13 3.37 32.37
CA GLY A 5 -4.67 4.63 32.96
C GLY A 5 -3.18 4.62 33.33
N GLY A 6 -2.59 5.82 33.39
CA GLY A 6 -1.25 6.05 33.92
C GLY A 6 -0.16 6.04 32.85
N THR A 7 1.09 5.99 33.35
CA THR A 7 2.30 6.05 32.53
C THR A 7 3.22 4.89 32.90
N LEU A 8 3.68 4.16 31.88
CA LEU A 8 4.78 3.21 32.00
C LEU A 8 6.00 3.83 31.33
N ARG A 9 7.05 4.07 32.11
CA ARG A 9 8.28 4.71 31.63
C ARG A 9 9.48 3.79 31.84
N ALA A 10 10.30 3.66 30.79
CA ALA A 10 11.57 2.96 30.87
C ALA A 10 12.52 3.69 31.85
N SER A 11 13.24 2.92 32.67
CA SER A 11 14.37 3.45 33.44
C SER A 11 15.58 3.70 32.55
N ASP A 12 16.55 4.50 33.00
CA ASP A 12 17.80 4.76 32.26
C ASP A 12 18.62 3.49 31.95
N ILE A 13 18.41 2.41 32.73
CA ILE A 13 19.05 1.10 32.55
C ILE A 13 18.20 0.09 31.77
N PHE A 14 17.06 0.51 31.20
CA PHE A 14 16.17 -0.40 30.48
C PHE A 14 16.90 -1.01 29.27
N PRO A 15 16.74 -2.31 28.98
CA PRO A 15 17.39 -2.93 27.83
C PRO A 15 16.91 -2.34 26.49
N GLY A 16 17.82 -2.21 25.52
CA GLY A 16 17.54 -1.58 24.22
C GLY A 16 16.77 -2.46 23.22
N ASP A 17 16.56 -3.73 23.55
CA ASP A 17 15.99 -4.78 22.70
C ASP A 17 14.72 -5.42 23.28
N ARG A 18 14.13 -4.81 24.31
CA ARG A 18 12.92 -5.31 25.01
C ARG A 18 11.77 -4.33 24.91
N HIS A 19 10.58 -4.75 25.35
CA HIS A 19 9.38 -3.92 25.37
C HIS A 19 8.91 -3.69 26.81
N LEU A 20 8.31 -2.52 27.09
CA LEU A 20 7.78 -2.18 28.42
C LEU A 20 6.76 -3.22 28.91
N ILE A 21 5.98 -3.78 27.99
CA ILE A 21 5.12 -4.93 28.25
C ILE A 21 5.41 -6.02 27.23
N GLU A 22 5.64 -7.22 27.72
CA GLU A 22 5.84 -8.44 26.93
C GLU A 22 4.83 -9.48 27.38
N VAL A 23 4.00 -9.98 26.45
CA VAL A 23 2.96 -10.98 26.73
C VAL A 23 3.14 -12.17 25.80
N TRP A 24 3.59 -13.29 26.35
CA TRP A 24 3.69 -14.56 25.65
C TRP A 24 3.71 -15.73 26.64
N SER A 25 3.51 -16.96 26.13
CA SER A 25 3.59 -18.17 26.94
C SER A 25 4.99 -18.76 26.89
N GLN A 26 5.38 -19.53 27.91
CA GLN A 26 6.65 -20.27 27.87
C GLN A 26 6.74 -21.24 26.68
N ASN A 27 5.58 -21.67 26.15
CA ASN A 27 5.50 -22.54 24.98
C ASN A 27 5.41 -21.76 23.65
N SER A 28 5.35 -20.43 23.69
CA SER A 28 5.32 -19.59 22.50
C SER A 28 6.72 -19.46 21.91
N GLN A 29 6.85 -19.66 20.61
CA GLN A 29 8.09 -19.37 19.89
C GLN A 29 8.05 -17.94 19.36
N VAL A 30 9.01 -17.11 19.80
CA VAL A 30 9.28 -15.81 19.19
C VAL A 30 9.85 -16.04 17.80
N LEU A 31 9.25 -15.44 16.78
CA LEU A 31 9.64 -15.64 15.40
C LEU A 31 10.79 -14.68 15.04
N ASP A 32 11.84 -15.16 14.36
CA ASP A 32 12.84 -14.28 13.76
C ASP A 32 12.11 -13.38 12.74
N LYS A 33 12.34 -12.06 12.83
CA LYS A 33 11.77 -11.06 11.92
C LYS A 33 12.07 -11.36 10.45
N ARG A 34 13.12 -12.16 10.16
CA ARG A 34 13.55 -12.60 8.83
C ARG A 34 12.91 -13.91 8.36
N ASN A 35 12.25 -14.66 9.24
CA ASN A 35 11.67 -15.95 8.86
C ASN A 35 10.46 -15.72 7.96
N LYS A 36 10.69 -16.04 6.68
CA LYS A 36 9.70 -16.17 5.63
C LYS A 36 8.62 -17.11 6.14
N VAL A 37 7.39 -16.61 6.30
CA VAL A 37 6.20 -17.44 6.28
C VAL A 37 6.18 -18.05 4.87
N HIS A 38 6.88 -19.18 4.73
CA HIS A 38 7.09 -19.84 3.47
C HIS A 38 5.78 -20.53 3.09
N ASP A 39 4.95 -19.84 2.33
CA ASP A 39 4.10 -20.50 1.35
C ASP A 39 4.13 -19.74 0.02
N PRO A 40 4.84 -20.28 -0.99
CA PRO A 40 4.89 -19.70 -2.33
C PRO A 40 3.60 -19.90 -3.15
N ASN A 41 2.62 -20.63 -2.61
CA ASN A 41 1.32 -20.84 -3.24
C ASN A 41 0.24 -20.20 -2.35
N GLY A 42 -0.51 -19.23 -2.89
CA GLY A 42 -1.52 -18.48 -2.15
C GLY A 42 -2.39 -19.35 -1.24
N PHE A 43 -2.67 -18.82 -0.05
CA PHE A 43 -3.51 -19.41 0.99
C PHE A 43 -3.12 -20.82 1.46
N SER A 44 -2.14 -20.89 2.38
CA SER A 44 -2.20 -21.88 3.44
C SER A 44 -3.09 -21.37 4.57
N ALA A 45 -4.39 -21.63 4.46
CA ALA A 45 -5.33 -21.55 5.60
C ALA A 45 -5.00 -22.58 6.72
N GLY A 46 -3.84 -23.25 6.68
CA GLY A 46 -3.45 -24.23 7.66
C GLY A 46 -1.96 -24.51 7.60
N LYS A 47 -1.22 -24.03 8.62
CA LYS A 47 -0.13 -24.73 9.34
C LYS A 47 0.88 -23.82 10.09
N LEU A 48 0.69 -22.49 10.13
CA LEU A 48 1.61 -21.61 10.90
C LEU A 48 1.05 -21.05 12.20
N GLN A 49 -0.09 -21.58 12.69
CA GLN A 49 -0.76 -21.12 13.91
C GLN A 49 -1.02 -22.26 14.92
N ASN A 50 -0.25 -23.36 14.84
CA ASN A 50 -0.36 -24.46 15.81
C ASN A 50 0.49 -24.24 17.09
N GLY A 51 0.95 -23.00 17.33
CA GLY A 51 1.29 -22.58 18.68
C GLY A 51 -0.02 -22.36 19.42
N ALA A 52 -0.23 -23.02 20.56
CA ALA A 52 -1.42 -22.81 21.35
C ALA A 52 -1.59 -21.29 21.62
N ILE A 53 -2.76 -20.74 21.25
CA ILE A 53 -3.14 -19.39 21.66
C ILE A 53 -3.38 -19.47 23.15
N LEU A 54 -2.47 -18.88 23.92
CA LEU A 54 -2.44 -19.03 25.38
C LEU A 54 -2.71 -17.71 26.11
N TYR A 55 -2.79 -16.61 25.37
CA TYR A 55 -3.14 -15.29 25.88
C TYR A 55 -4.28 -14.72 25.07
N GLU A 56 -5.40 -14.52 25.73
CA GLU A 56 -6.60 -14.00 25.10
C GLU A 56 -7.24 -12.91 25.96
N ASP A 57 -8.01 -12.05 25.31
CA ASP A 57 -8.89 -11.09 25.98
C ASP A 57 -8.15 -10.14 26.95
N ILE A 58 -7.03 -9.60 26.46
CA ILE A 58 -6.26 -8.55 27.14
C ILE A 58 -6.60 -7.20 26.53
N THR A 59 -6.79 -6.20 27.39
CA THR A 59 -7.00 -4.82 26.94
C THR A 59 -6.07 -3.87 27.65
N PHE A 60 -5.38 -3.06 26.86
CA PHE A 60 -4.60 -1.90 27.27
C PHE A 60 -5.37 -0.65 26.88
N ARG A 61 -5.64 0.24 27.84
CA ARG A 61 -6.43 1.44 27.58
C ARG A 61 -5.97 2.68 28.33
N ASP A 62 -5.92 3.83 27.68
CA ASP A 62 -5.63 5.13 28.33
C ASP A 62 -4.24 5.16 29.00
N ILE A 63 -3.23 4.50 28.40
CA ILE A 63 -1.87 4.39 28.96
C ILE A 63 -0.87 5.16 28.09
N LEU A 64 0.03 5.92 28.71
CA LEU A 64 1.25 6.41 28.08
C LEU A 64 2.39 5.38 28.25
N PHE A 65 2.91 4.88 27.15
CA PHE A 65 4.12 4.07 27.06
C PHE A 65 5.28 4.96 26.62
N ASP A 66 6.21 5.25 27.53
CA ASP A 66 7.40 6.06 27.27
C ASP A 66 8.64 5.20 27.38
N SER A 67 9.15 4.75 26.23
CA SER A 67 10.30 3.85 26.16
C SER A 67 11.64 4.57 26.42
N GLY A 68 11.65 5.89 26.68
CA GLY A 68 12.86 6.61 27.09
C GLY A 68 14.03 6.54 26.10
N TYR A 69 13.74 6.39 24.81
CA TYR A 69 14.69 6.13 23.71
C TYR A 69 15.41 4.79 23.84
N ARG A 70 14.73 3.77 24.38
CA ARG A 70 15.28 2.43 24.61
C ARG A 70 14.21 1.36 24.40
N GLY A 71 14.47 0.39 23.54
CA GLY A 71 13.54 -0.71 23.31
C GLY A 71 12.21 -0.25 22.71
N GLY A 72 11.12 -0.90 23.12
CA GLY A 72 9.79 -0.71 22.55
C GLY A 72 8.66 -0.62 23.60
N GLY A 73 7.42 -0.47 23.12
CA GLY A 73 6.24 -0.31 23.97
C GLY A 73 5.61 -1.63 24.37
N ILE A 74 4.81 -2.22 23.48
CA ILE A 74 4.12 -3.50 23.71
C ILE A 74 4.65 -4.56 22.74
N PHE A 75 4.88 -5.77 23.24
CA PHE A 75 5.11 -6.95 22.44
C PHE A 75 4.18 -8.09 22.86
N VAL A 76 3.39 -8.60 21.92
CA VAL A 76 2.48 -9.74 22.12
C VAL A 76 2.80 -10.88 21.15
N VAL A 77 2.75 -12.12 21.63
CA VAL A 77 3.07 -13.33 20.82
C VAL A 77 1.99 -14.40 21.01
N ASN A 78 1.51 -14.97 19.90
CA ASN A 78 0.52 -16.06 19.87
C ASN A 78 -0.70 -15.77 20.76
N SER A 79 -1.31 -14.61 20.53
CA SER A 79 -2.47 -14.12 21.28
C SER A 79 -3.71 -13.96 20.41
N ALA A 80 -4.90 -13.96 21.02
CA ALA A 80 -6.14 -13.60 20.35
C ALA A 80 -6.93 -12.52 21.10
N ARG A 81 -7.73 -11.75 20.37
CA ARG A 81 -8.67 -10.77 20.95
C ARG A 81 -7.97 -9.76 21.87
N ILE A 82 -6.82 -9.28 21.43
CA ILE A 82 -6.06 -8.24 22.13
C ILE A 82 -6.59 -6.87 21.70
N ARG A 83 -6.76 -5.96 22.66
CA ARG A 83 -7.23 -4.59 22.41
C ARG A 83 -6.22 -3.59 22.93
N ILE A 84 -5.68 -2.75 22.06
CA ILE A 84 -4.82 -1.61 22.42
C ILE A 84 -5.58 -0.36 22.01
N ASN A 85 -6.17 0.33 22.97
CA ASN A 85 -7.16 1.38 22.69
C ASN A 85 -6.81 2.68 23.42
N ASN A 86 -6.82 3.81 22.72
CA ASN A 86 -6.56 5.12 23.32
C ASN A 86 -5.23 5.17 24.11
N CYS A 87 -4.18 4.59 23.55
CA CYS A 87 -2.84 4.57 24.15
C CYS A 87 -1.92 5.54 23.40
N PHE A 88 -0.92 6.05 24.12
CA PHE A 88 0.09 6.94 23.58
C PHE A 88 1.46 6.26 23.70
N PHE A 89 2.26 6.24 22.63
CA PHE A 89 3.56 5.60 22.60
C PHE A 89 4.63 6.60 22.18
N LEU A 90 5.68 6.73 23.00
CA LEU A 90 6.79 7.65 22.80
C LEU A 90 8.14 6.97 22.95
N HIS A 91 9.12 7.51 22.22
CA HIS A 91 10.54 7.26 22.45
C HIS A 91 10.94 5.78 22.36
N PHE A 92 10.29 4.99 21.51
CA PHE A 92 10.75 3.64 21.17
C PHE A 92 11.90 3.71 20.15
N THR A 93 12.91 2.87 20.30
CA THR A 93 13.98 2.71 19.28
C THR A 93 13.79 1.46 18.43
N THR A 94 12.94 0.52 18.89
CA THR A 94 12.52 -0.68 18.15
C THR A 94 11.10 -0.51 17.63
N GLU A 95 10.11 -1.10 18.31
CA GLU A 95 8.70 -1.07 17.95
C GLU A 95 7.85 -0.39 19.03
N GLY A 96 6.97 0.52 18.64
CA GLY A 96 5.91 0.98 19.53
C GLY A 96 5.00 -0.18 19.94
N ILE A 97 4.48 -0.91 18.95
CA ILE A 97 3.72 -2.14 19.12
C ILE A 97 4.28 -3.23 18.19
N LEU A 98 4.59 -4.39 18.73
CA LEU A 98 4.96 -5.59 18.00
C LEU A 98 3.96 -6.73 18.28
N VAL A 99 3.46 -7.36 17.22
CA VAL A 99 2.58 -8.53 17.28
C VAL A 99 3.18 -9.65 16.45
N GLN A 100 3.31 -10.85 17.00
CA GLN A 100 3.81 -12.03 16.30
C GLN A 100 2.91 -13.25 16.50
N GLY A 101 2.42 -13.84 15.40
CA GLY A 101 1.48 -14.96 15.46
C GLY A 101 0.14 -14.59 16.14
N GLY A 102 -0.77 -15.55 16.23
CA GLY A 102 -2.12 -15.29 16.72
C GLY A 102 -3.00 -14.54 15.71
N HIS A 103 -4.17 -14.09 16.16
CA HIS A 103 -5.19 -13.43 15.32
C HIS A 103 -5.91 -12.34 16.11
N GLU A 104 -6.66 -11.44 15.47
CA GLU A 104 -7.62 -10.55 16.15
C GLU A 104 -7.00 -9.59 17.18
N THR A 105 -5.87 -8.97 16.86
CA THR A 105 -5.37 -7.80 17.61
C THR A 105 -5.98 -6.52 17.04
N PHE A 106 -6.66 -5.75 17.88
CA PHE A 106 -7.31 -4.50 17.50
C PHE A 106 -6.60 -3.30 18.14
N ILE A 107 -6.05 -2.42 17.31
CA ILE A 107 -5.34 -1.21 17.71
C ILE A 107 -6.19 -0.02 17.29
N SER A 108 -6.62 0.82 18.23
CA SER A 108 -7.55 1.91 17.92
C SER A 108 -7.36 3.18 18.72
N SER A 109 -7.58 4.34 18.08
CA SER A 109 -7.51 5.66 18.73
C SER A 109 -6.17 5.95 19.39
N CYS A 110 -5.06 5.42 18.84
CA CYS A 110 -3.73 5.52 19.43
C CYS A 110 -2.87 6.59 18.74
N PHE A 111 -1.86 7.06 19.46
CA PHE A 111 -0.81 7.95 18.96
C PHE A 111 0.54 7.28 19.17
N LEU A 112 1.33 7.12 18.12
CA LEU A 112 2.63 6.46 18.21
C LEU A 112 3.71 7.25 17.48
N GLY A 113 4.77 7.63 18.20
CA GLY A 113 5.95 8.16 17.55
C GLY A 113 7.25 8.05 18.34
N GLN A 114 8.36 7.88 17.61
CA GLN A 114 9.67 7.79 18.24
C GLN A 114 10.11 9.14 18.83
N HIS A 115 9.72 10.26 18.20
CA HIS A 115 10.00 11.61 18.70
C HIS A 115 8.72 12.42 18.83
N SER A 116 8.58 13.19 19.91
CA SER A 116 7.43 14.08 20.11
C SER A 116 7.64 15.39 19.32
N THR A 117 7.34 15.34 18.02
CA THR A 117 7.40 16.49 17.11
C THR A 117 6.23 16.46 16.13
N VAL A 118 5.90 17.63 15.58
CA VAL A 118 4.79 17.83 14.63
C VAL A 118 5.29 18.15 13.20
N GLY A 119 6.56 17.84 12.93
CA GLY A 119 7.22 18.07 11.64
C GLY A 119 8.40 19.04 11.73
N GLY A 120 9.28 19.00 10.73
CA GLY A 120 10.44 19.91 10.64
C GLY A 120 11.56 19.64 11.63
N ASP A 121 11.61 18.44 12.22
CA ASP A 121 12.68 18.05 13.13
C ASP A 121 14.01 17.89 12.36
N PRO A 122 15.09 18.62 12.73
CA PRO A 122 16.38 18.49 12.06
C PRO A 122 16.96 17.07 12.07
N GLY A 123 16.55 16.25 13.03
CA GLY A 123 16.97 14.86 13.20
C GLY A 123 16.12 13.83 12.44
N GLU A 124 15.08 14.23 11.71
CA GLU A 124 14.10 13.31 11.08
C GLU A 124 14.74 12.24 10.20
N ARG A 125 15.82 12.58 9.49
CA ARG A 125 16.59 11.63 8.66
C ARG A 125 17.12 10.43 9.46
N ASN A 126 17.33 10.59 10.76
CA ASN A 126 17.89 9.57 11.65
C ASN A 126 16.82 8.79 12.42
N PHE A 127 15.53 9.09 12.25
CA PHE A 127 14.48 8.28 12.84
C PHE A 127 14.59 6.84 12.32
N SER A 128 14.42 5.88 13.22
CA SER A 128 14.78 4.47 13.01
C SER A 128 13.70 3.49 13.47
N GLY A 129 12.82 3.90 14.38
CA GLY A 129 11.81 3.03 14.98
C GLY A 129 10.69 2.66 14.00
N THR A 130 9.98 1.58 14.31
CA THR A 130 8.73 1.20 13.64
C THR A 130 7.58 1.43 14.61
N ALA A 131 6.54 2.16 14.22
CA ALA A 131 5.46 2.43 15.18
C ALA A 131 4.64 1.17 15.46
N ILE A 132 4.20 0.45 14.41
CA ILE A 132 3.45 -0.80 14.53
C ILE A 132 4.05 -1.86 13.59
N ASP A 133 4.39 -3.03 14.12
CA ASP A 133 4.81 -4.21 13.35
C ASP A 133 3.84 -5.38 13.61
N LEU A 134 3.05 -5.75 12.58
CA LEU A 134 2.09 -6.85 12.61
C LEU A 134 2.60 -8.06 11.83
N GLY A 135 3.17 -9.01 12.55
CA GLY A 135 3.52 -10.37 12.12
C GLY A 135 2.43 -11.41 12.39
N SER A 136 1.16 -11.00 12.36
CA SER A 136 0.00 -11.88 12.59
C SER A 136 -1.15 -11.55 11.63
N ASN A 137 -2.22 -12.36 11.67
CA ASN A 137 -3.32 -12.28 10.72
C ASN A 137 -4.61 -11.74 11.36
N ASP A 138 -5.59 -11.36 10.55
CA ASP A 138 -6.96 -11.00 10.98
C ASP A 138 -7.00 -9.86 12.02
N ASN A 139 -6.10 -8.89 11.89
CA ASN A 139 -6.04 -7.73 12.78
C ASN A 139 -6.72 -6.50 12.19
N ALA A 140 -7.02 -5.53 13.05
CA ALA A 140 -7.56 -4.23 12.66
C ALA A 140 -6.76 -3.09 13.31
N ILE A 141 -6.37 -2.11 12.50
CA ILE A 141 -5.86 -0.82 12.98
C ILE A 141 -6.84 0.26 12.54
N THR A 142 -7.37 1.03 13.48
CA THR A 142 -8.45 1.99 13.23
C THR A 142 -8.21 3.31 13.94
N ASP A 143 -8.25 4.44 13.23
CA ASP A 143 -8.14 5.78 13.80
C ASP A 143 -6.84 5.98 14.60
N VAL A 144 -5.68 5.78 13.96
CA VAL A 144 -4.36 5.87 14.60
C VAL A 144 -3.49 6.91 13.92
N ALA A 145 -2.83 7.75 14.73
CA ALA A 145 -1.84 8.71 14.26
C ALA A 145 -0.42 8.17 14.49
N LEU A 146 0.37 8.13 13.42
CA LEU A 146 1.73 7.61 13.40
C LEU A 146 2.69 8.73 12.99
N PHE A 147 3.62 9.05 13.87
CA PHE A 147 4.50 10.20 13.70
C PHE A 147 5.94 9.90 14.03
N SER A 148 6.85 10.61 13.38
CA SER A 148 8.28 10.62 13.70
C SER A 148 8.97 9.25 13.85
N ALA A 149 8.44 8.20 13.22
CA ALA A 149 9.04 6.87 13.12
C ALA A 149 9.60 6.64 11.71
N ALA A 150 10.56 5.74 11.54
CA ALA A 150 11.04 5.37 10.20
C ALA A 150 9.96 4.66 9.38
N ILE A 151 9.23 3.76 10.02
CA ILE A 151 8.09 3.05 9.43
C ILE A 151 6.87 3.29 10.31
N GLY A 152 5.76 3.72 9.72
CA GLY A 152 4.47 3.80 10.42
C GLY A 152 3.94 2.41 10.74
N VAL A 153 3.46 1.69 9.72
CA VAL A 153 2.99 0.31 9.86
C VAL A 153 3.81 -0.64 9.00
N LEU A 154 4.30 -1.72 9.59
CA LEU A 154 4.89 -2.87 8.90
C LEU A 154 3.93 -4.06 8.98
N LEU A 155 3.40 -4.49 7.83
CA LEU A 155 2.50 -5.63 7.70
C LEU A 155 3.23 -6.83 7.13
N ARG A 156 3.23 -7.94 7.88
CA ARG A 156 3.86 -9.21 7.50
C ARG A 156 2.86 -10.38 7.42
N GLY A 157 1.75 -10.29 8.16
CA GLY A 157 0.66 -11.26 8.11
C GLY A 157 -0.51 -10.85 7.21
N GLN A 158 -1.41 -11.79 6.98
CA GLN A 158 -2.51 -11.71 6.02
C GLN A 158 -3.80 -11.15 6.61
N ALA A 159 -4.74 -10.79 5.74
CA ALA A 159 -6.13 -10.46 6.07
C ALA A 159 -6.32 -9.26 7.03
N ASN A 160 -5.31 -8.41 7.14
CA ASN A 160 -5.34 -7.23 7.99
C ASN A 160 -6.15 -6.09 7.34
N ILE A 161 -6.79 -5.27 8.17
CA ILE A 161 -7.47 -4.04 7.74
C ILE A 161 -6.92 -2.81 8.47
N LEU A 162 -6.58 -1.79 7.70
CA LEU A 162 -6.13 -0.49 8.18
C LEU A 162 -7.15 0.55 7.74
N THR A 163 -7.65 1.34 8.67
CA THR A 163 -8.59 2.42 8.35
C THR A 163 -8.41 3.65 9.23
N GLY A 164 -8.58 4.84 8.67
CA GLY A 164 -8.42 6.09 9.42
C GLY A 164 -6.99 6.30 9.95
N ILE A 165 -5.98 5.73 9.29
CA ILE A 165 -4.58 5.88 9.71
C ILE A 165 -4.04 7.20 9.17
N HIS A 166 -3.49 8.02 10.05
CA HIS A 166 -2.76 9.24 9.67
C HIS A 166 -1.27 9.01 9.85
N CYS A 167 -0.54 8.86 8.74
CA CYS A 167 0.91 8.81 8.73
C CYS A 167 1.47 10.21 8.46
N TYR A 168 2.21 10.75 9.42
CA TYR A 168 3.12 11.87 9.24
C TYR A 168 4.46 11.52 9.90
N ASN A 169 4.90 10.29 9.66
CA ASN A 169 6.17 9.77 10.12
C ASN A 169 7.30 10.22 9.20
N LYS A 170 8.54 9.76 9.42
CA LYS A 170 9.71 10.13 8.60
C LYS A 170 9.35 10.16 7.11
N ALA A 171 9.50 11.31 6.48
CA ALA A 171 9.09 11.54 5.10
C ALA A 171 9.75 10.55 4.15
N THR A 172 9.06 10.19 3.08
CA THR A 172 9.59 9.26 2.07
C THR A 172 10.84 9.79 1.39
N GLY A 173 10.93 11.11 1.17
CA GLY A 173 12.16 11.74 0.67
C GLY A 173 13.39 11.56 1.57
N PHE A 174 13.19 11.19 2.84
CA PHE A 174 14.28 10.85 3.78
C PHE A 174 14.45 9.35 3.98
N GLY A 175 13.69 8.52 3.26
CA GLY A 175 13.73 7.06 3.31
C GLY A 175 12.78 6.45 4.34
N GLY A 176 11.81 7.20 4.86
CA GLY A 176 10.74 6.63 5.68
C GLY A 176 9.57 6.08 4.86
N VAL A 177 8.75 5.25 5.50
CA VAL A 177 7.60 4.59 4.87
C VAL A 177 6.38 4.74 5.77
N GLY A 178 5.24 5.13 5.20
CA GLY A 178 3.99 5.21 5.94
C GLY A 178 3.47 3.82 6.29
N ILE A 179 3.22 3.03 5.25
CA ILE A 179 2.73 1.65 5.37
C ILE A 179 3.57 0.74 4.45
N MET A 180 4.15 -0.30 5.02
CA MET A 180 4.92 -1.33 4.31
C MET A 180 4.15 -2.64 4.32
N VAL A 181 3.73 -3.12 3.15
CA VAL A 181 3.09 -4.42 2.94
C VAL A 181 4.12 -5.40 2.39
N LYS A 182 4.48 -6.41 3.18
CA LYS A 182 5.46 -7.42 2.76
C LYS A 182 4.81 -8.47 1.85
N LEU A 183 5.64 -9.17 1.07
CA LEU A 183 5.26 -10.24 0.12
C LEU A 183 4.16 -11.20 0.59
N TYR A 184 4.12 -11.54 1.88
CA TYR A 184 3.18 -12.52 2.44
C TYR A 184 1.95 -11.91 3.10
N ALA A 185 1.83 -10.58 3.14
CA ALA A 185 0.71 -9.86 3.75
C ALA A 185 -0.46 -9.68 2.77
N SER A 186 -0.89 -10.78 2.14
CA SER A 186 -2.02 -10.80 1.22
C SER A 186 -3.36 -10.51 1.91
N LEU A 187 -4.41 -10.23 1.13
CA LEU A 187 -5.76 -9.92 1.63
C LEU A 187 -5.82 -8.66 2.49
N THR A 188 -4.83 -7.79 2.35
CA THR A 188 -4.73 -6.55 3.11
C THR A 188 -5.66 -5.50 2.51
N ARG A 189 -6.40 -4.81 3.38
CA ARG A 189 -7.26 -3.68 3.01
C ARG A 189 -6.76 -2.43 3.70
N ILE A 190 -6.50 -1.38 2.91
CA ILE A 190 -6.07 -0.05 3.38
C ILE A 190 -7.12 0.93 2.87
N ASP A 191 -7.91 1.49 3.77
CA ASP A 191 -9.09 2.28 3.43
C ASP A 191 -9.14 3.58 4.24
N ASN A 192 -9.37 4.71 3.58
CA ASN A 192 -9.58 6.00 4.24
C ASN A 192 -8.38 6.41 5.14
N CYS A 193 -7.16 6.21 4.63
CA CYS A 193 -5.93 6.62 5.31
C CYS A 193 -5.41 7.95 4.76
N TYR A 194 -4.78 8.75 5.62
CA TYR A 194 -4.11 9.99 5.26
C TYR A 194 -2.59 9.81 5.36
N LEU A 195 -1.89 9.96 4.24
CA LEU A 195 -0.44 9.84 4.09
C LEU A 195 0.14 11.23 3.81
N ASP A 196 0.79 11.83 4.80
CA ASP A 196 1.39 13.16 4.73
C ASP A 196 2.91 13.05 4.51
N TYR A 197 3.36 13.27 3.27
CA TYR A 197 4.74 13.05 2.80
C TYR A 197 5.23 11.60 2.93
N ASN A 198 4.33 10.65 3.15
CA ASN A 198 4.65 9.23 3.31
C ASN A 198 4.09 8.39 2.16
N SER A 199 4.78 7.30 1.84
CA SER A 199 4.33 6.32 0.85
C SER A 199 3.78 5.04 1.46
N ILE A 200 2.93 4.37 0.69
CA ILE A 200 2.65 2.95 0.85
C ILE A 200 3.61 2.18 -0.05
N VAL A 201 4.32 1.19 0.49
CA VAL A 201 5.21 0.32 -0.28
C VAL A 201 4.72 -1.11 -0.17
N MET A 202 4.55 -1.79 -1.30
CA MET A 202 4.00 -3.14 -1.35
C MET A 202 4.92 -4.06 -2.15
N GLU A 203 5.45 -5.09 -1.50
CA GLU A 203 6.31 -6.09 -2.12
C GLU A 203 5.47 -7.19 -2.75
N ASP A 204 5.60 -7.42 -4.07
CA ASP A 204 4.88 -8.47 -4.81
C ASP A 204 3.41 -8.69 -4.34
N PRO A 205 2.57 -7.64 -4.32
CA PRO A 205 1.30 -7.72 -3.61
C PRO A 205 0.32 -8.72 -4.25
N VAL A 206 -0.36 -9.49 -3.39
CA VAL A 206 -1.43 -10.42 -3.76
C VAL A 206 -2.70 -10.06 -3.01
N GLN A 207 -3.77 -9.75 -3.73
CA GLN A 207 -5.08 -9.41 -3.16
C GLN A 207 -5.02 -8.25 -2.15
N VAL A 208 -4.39 -7.14 -2.54
CA VAL A 208 -4.30 -5.94 -1.72
C VAL A 208 -5.21 -4.85 -2.29
N HIS A 209 -5.97 -4.19 -1.42
CA HIS A 209 -6.89 -3.11 -1.79
C HIS A 209 -6.48 -1.81 -1.08
N VAL A 210 -6.30 -0.74 -1.85
CA VAL A 210 -6.00 0.62 -1.36
C VAL A 210 -7.04 1.58 -1.91
N THR A 211 -7.83 2.19 -1.02
CA THR A 211 -8.93 3.07 -1.44
C THR A 211 -9.22 4.22 -0.48
N ASN A 212 -9.92 5.25 -0.99
CA ASN A 212 -10.35 6.44 -0.26
C ASN A 212 -9.23 7.18 0.48
N GLY A 213 -7.97 6.96 0.09
CA GLY A 213 -6.82 7.56 0.74
C GLY A 213 -6.58 8.99 0.29
N LEU A 214 -6.03 9.80 1.20
CA LEU A 214 -5.46 11.11 0.89
C LEU A 214 -3.93 11.01 0.93
N PHE A 215 -3.28 11.37 -0.16
CA PHE A 215 -1.82 11.42 -0.27
C PHE A 215 -1.39 12.88 -0.49
N LEU A 216 -0.66 13.43 0.47
CA LEU A 216 -0.15 14.80 0.43
C LEU A 216 1.38 14.81 0.32
N GLY A 217 1.94 15.86 -0.28
CA GLY A 217 3.37 16.15 -0.19
C GLY A 217 4.25 15.14 -0.93
N GLU A 218 3.82 14.73 -2.13
CA GLU A 218 4.46 13.66 -2.92
C GLU A 218 4.35 12.25 -2.31
N GLY A 219 3.50 12.06 -1.28
CA GLY A 219 3.10 10.72 -0.84
C GLY A 219 2.54 9.90 -2.01
N ASN A 220 2.97 8.66 -2.14
CA ASN A 220 2.60 7.82 -3.28
C ASN A 220 2.48 6.33 -2.92
N ILE A 221 2.17 5.51 -3.91
CA ILE A 221 2.17 4.05 -3.77
C ILE A 221 3.30 3.47 -4.62
N VAL A 222 4.10 2.59 -4.03
CA VAL A 222 5.22 1.91 -4.71
C VAL A 222 4.96 0.41 -4.72
N LEU A 223 4.88 -0.17 -5.92
CA LEU A 223 4.82 -1.60 -6.15
C LEU A 223 6.25 -2.11 -6.36
N LYS A 224 6.74 -2.89 -5.42
CA LYS A 224 8.12 -3.38 -5.41
C LYS A 224 8.19 -4.84 -5.82
N ALA A 225 8.93 -5.11 -6.88
CA ALA A 225 9.18 -6.47 -7.35
C ALA A 225 10.28 -7.13 -6.50
N ILE A 226 9.93 -8.24 -5.84
CA ILE A 226 10.90 -9.12 -5.17
C ILE A 226 11.15 -10.36 -6.02
N ASN A 227 10.07 -11.01 -6.45
CA ASN A 227 10.02 -12.12 -7.40
C ASN A 227 9.28 -11.71 -8.70
N GLY A 228 8.79 -10.48 -8.77
CA GLY A 228 8.15 -9.93 -9.98
C GLY A 228 6.74 -10.47 -10.22
N LYS A 229 6.00 -10.76 -9.14
CA LYS A 229 4.62 -11.27 -9.19
C LYS A 229 3.66 -10.29 -8.53
N ILE A 230 2.57 -9.97 -9.21
CA ILE A 230 1.49 -9.13 -8.68
C ILE A 230 0.14 -9.68 -9.13
N SER A 231 -0.80 -9.85 -8.21
CA SER A 231 -2.13 -10.39 -8.52
C SER A 231 -3.26 -9.83 -7.67
N GLY A 232 -4.40 -9.49 -8.26
CA GLY A 232 -5.61 -9.11 -7.51
C GLY A 232 -5.49 -7.78 -6.76
N VAL A 233 -4.70 -6.84 -7.28
CA VAL A 233 -4.42 -5.57 -6.61
C VAL A 233 -5.35 -4.48 -7.12
N ASN A 234 -5.95 -3.75 -6.20
CA ASN A 234 -6.87 -2.65 -6.49
C ASN A 234 -6.37 -1.37 -5.82
N ILE A 235 -6.11 -0.32 -6.61
CA ILE A 235 -5.74 1.02 -6.13
C ILE A 235 -6.72 2.01 -6.75
N VAL A 236 -7.76 2.37 -6.01
CA VAL A 236 -8.92 3.09 -6.56
C VAL A 236 -9.46 4.17 -5.64
N ASN A 237 -10.04 5.23 -6.19
CA ASN A 237 -10.71 6.30 -5.43
C ASN A 237 -9.81 7.02 -4.41
N ASN A 238 -8.52 7.16 -4.70
CA ASN A 238 -7.59 7.92 -3.86
C ASN A 238 -7.37 9.33 -4.42
N MET A 239 -7.06 10.27 -3.54
CA MET A 239 -6.72 11.64 -3.88
C MET A 239 -5.22 11.88 -3.69
N PHE A 240 -4.56 12.45 -4.69
CA PHE A 240 -3.14 12.79 -4.66
C PHE A 240 -2.93 14.29 -4.89
N ASN A 241 -2.14 14.91 -4.02
CA ASN A 241 -1.80 16.32 -4.10
C ASN A 241 -0.35 16.58 -3.68
N ALA A 242 0.40 17.28 -4.52
CA ALA A 242 1.76 17.69 -4.25
C ALA A 242 2.06 19.09 -4.80
N ASP A 243 3.26 19.59 -4.47
CA ASP A 243 3.81 20.82 -5.07
C ASP A 243 3.75 20.72 -6.60
N PRO A 244 3.27 21.74 -7.33
CA PRO A 244 3.16 21.72 -8.79
C PRO A 244 4.46 21.36 -9.55
N LYS A 245 5.62 21.50 -8.93
CA LYS A 245 6.93 21.13 -9.49
C LYS A 245 7.31 19.67 -9.23
N GLY A 246 6.54 18.96 -8.42
CA GLY A 246 6.73 17.54 -8.14
C GLY A 246 6.60 16.69 -9.39
N THR A 247 7.28 15.55 -9.38
CA THR A 247 7.32 14.63 -10.56
C THR A 247 7.07 13.18 -10.20
N THR A 248 6.78 12.91 -8.94
CA THR A 248 6.53 11.58 -8.40
C THR A 248 5.24 11.01 -9.00
N PRO A 249 5.25 9.77 -9.52
CA PRO A 249 4.03 9.13 -9.97
C PRO A 249 3.16 8.71 -8.79
N ILE A 250 1.84 8.79 -8.95
CA ILE A 250 0.89 8.36 -7.90
C ILE A 250 1.03 6.88 -7.57
N VAL A 251 1.35 6.07 -8.58
CA VAL A 251 1.77 4.68 -8.44
C VAL A 251 3.07 4.48 -9.24
N GLY A 252 4.11 4.01 -8.57
CA GLY A 252 5.42 3.70 -9.16
C GLY A 252 5.76 2.22 -9.09
N LEU A 253 6.60 1.77 -10.02
CA LEU A 253 7.21 0.44 -9.98
C LEU A 253 8.65 0.55 -9.46
N ASP A 254 9.02 -0.28 -8.49
CA ASP A 254 10.39 -0.52 -8.06
C ASP A 254 10.79 -1.95 -8.48
N GLY A 255 11.51 -2.05 -9.60
CA GLY A 255 11.82 -3.33 -10.24
C GLY A 255 10.81 -3.76 -11.31
N THR A 256 10.95 -5.00 -11.79
CA THR A 256 10.20 -5.52 -12.94
C THR A 256 9.23 -6.62 -12.52
N PHE A 257 7.97 -6.47 -12.93
CA PHE A 257 6.95 -7.52 -12.81
C PHE A 257 6.84 -8.29 -14.13
N THR A 258 6.97 -9.62 -14.05
CA THR A 258 6.86 -10.53 -15.20
C THR A 258 5.57 -11.34 -15.17
N SER A 259 4.89 -11.39 -14.02
CA SER A 259 3.58 -12.01 -13.84
C SER A 259 2.64 -10.99 -13.23
N ILE A 260 1.71 -10.51 -14.05
CA ILE A 260 0.73 -9.46 -13.72
C ILE A 260 -0.65 -10.03 -14.01
N ASP A 261 -1.52 -10.06 -13.00
CA ASP A 261 -2.87 -10.62 -13.11
C ASP A 261 -3.85 -9.79 -12.28
N GLN A 262 -5.04 -9.48 -12.80
CA GLN A 262 -6.09 -8.78 -12.03
C GLN A 262 -5.60 -7.52 -11.27
N VAL A 263 -4.84 -6.64 -11.93
CA VAL A 263 -4.32 -5.39 -11.33
C VAL A 263 -5.08 -4.18 -11.84
N LEU A 264 -5.97 -3.63 -11.00
CA LEU A 264 -6.76 -2.45 -11.29
C LEU A 264 -6.22 -1.22 -10.56
N ILE A 265 -5.84 -0.20 -11.32
CA ILE A 265 -5.47 1.12 -10.81
C ILE A 265 -6.28 2.11 -11.62
N ASP A 266 -7.33 2.69 -11.02
CA ASP A 266 -8.29 3.52 -11.74
C ASP A 266 -8.97 4.50 -10.78
N GLN A 267 -9.66 5.52 -11.30
CA GLN A 267 -10.47 6.46 -10.52
C GLN A 267 -9.70 7.14 -9.38
N ASN A 268 -8.41 7.42 -9.59
CA ASN A 268 -7.61 8.22 -8.66
C ASN A 268 -7.57 9.67 -9.15
N ASP A 269 -7.74 10.60 -8.23
CA ASP A 269 -7.74 12.03 -8.54
C ASP A 269 -6.36 12.64 -8.30
N VAL A 270 -5.89 13.43 -9.27
CA VAL A 270 -4.59 14.13 -9.18
C VAL A 270 -4.81 15.60 -9.51
N VAL A 271 -4.64 16.47 -8.52
CA VAL A 271 -4.88 17.91 -8.69
C VAL A 271 -3.65 18.65 -9.21
N SER A 272 -2.47 18.39 -8.63
CA SER A 272 -1.21 19.01 -9.07
C SER A 272 0.00 18.22 -8.60
N GLY A 273 1.12 18.36 -9.32
CA GLY A 273 2.44 17.99 -8.78
C GLY A 273 2.80 16.50 -8.82
N MET A 274 1.94 15.66 -9.39
CA MET A 274 2.20 14.21 -9.48
C MET A 274 1.87 13.69 -10.87
N LYS A 275 2.57 12.63 -11.30
CA LYS A 275 2.30 11.97 -12.58
C LYS A 275 1.18 10.95 -12.42
N TYR A 276 0.11 11.13 -13.16
CA TYR A 276 -0.97 10.15 -13.21
C TYR A 276 -0.45 8.81 -13.76
N LYS A 277 -0.78 7.71 -13.08
CA LYS A 277 -0.49 6.34 -13.51
C LYS A 277 -1.69 5.45 -13.21
N SER A 278 -2.04 4.60 -14.18
CA SER A 278 -3.24 3.77 -14.15
C SER A 278 -3.03 2.48 -14.94
N THR A 279 -3.87 1.47 -14.72
CA THR A 279 -3.98 0.30 -15.60
C THR A 279 -5.17 0.41 -16.56
N VAL A 280 -5.88 1.54 -16.55
CA VAL A 280 -6.97 1.88 -17.47
C VAL A 280 -6.66 3.21 -18.15
N GLY A 281 -6.72 3.25 -19.47
CA GLY A 281 -6.44 4.44 -20.25
C GLY A 281 -7.65 4.88 -21.06
N LYS A 282 -7.91 6.19 -21.12
CA LYS A 282 -8.88 6.79 -22.06
C LYS A 282 -8.23 7.93 -22.81
N LEU A 283 -8.22 7.87 -24.15
CA LEU A 283 -7.69 8.94 -25.00
C LEU A 283 -8.60 9.18 -26.20
N THR A 284 -8.63 10.42 -26.66
CA THR A 284 -9.34 10.83 -27.87
C THR A 284 -8.36 11.51 -28.81
N VAL A 285 -8.31 11.05 -30.06
CA VAL A 285 -7.46 11.61 -31.12
C VAL A 285 -8.36 12.02 -32.27
N ALA A 286 -8.24 13.27 -32.71
CA ALA A 286 -9.07 13.83 -33.78
C ALA A 286 -8.19 14.36 -34.92
N GLY A 287 -8.72 14.31 -36.15
CA GLY A 287 -8.05 14.91 -37.31
C GLY A 287 -8.54 14.37 -38.65
N ASN A 288 -8.14 15.07 -39.72
CA ASN A 288 -8.33 14.65 -41.10
C ASN A 288 -7.12 13.82 -41.56
N ALA A 289 -7.24 12.50 -41.44
CA ALA A 289 -6.13 11.57 -41.65
C ALA A 289 -6.65 10.22 -42.17
N THR A 290 -5.71 9.32 -42.44
CA THR A 290 -5.96 7.88 -42.59
C THR A 290 -5.48 7.08 -41.37
N LYS A 291 -4.95 7.77 -40.35
CA LYS A 291 -4.27 7.18 -39.20
C LYS A 291 -4.42 8.05 -37.95
N TRP A 292 -4.82 7.43 -36.85
CA TRP A 292 -4.93 8.05 -35.53
C TRP A 292 -4.12 7.22 -34.53
N VAL A 293 -3.25 7.89 -33.77
CA VAL A 293 -2.30 7.26 -32.83
C VAL A 293 -2.64 7.72 -31.42
N ALA A 294 -3.17 6.80 -30.61
CA ALA A 294 -3.40 7.02 -29.19
C ALA A 294 -2.24 6.39 -28.39
N ASP A 295 -1.36 7.23 -27.86
CA ASP A 295 -0.20 6.81 -27.05
C ASP A 295 -0.50 6.94 -25.56
N PHE A 296 -0.60 5.80 -24.89
CA PHE A 296 -0.91 5.71 -23.47
C PHE A 296 0.34 5.58 -22.58
N SER A 297 1.55 5.74 -23.11
CA SER A 297 2.81 5.53 -22.37
C SER A 297 2.95 6.42 -21.11
N SER A 298 2.37 7.62 -21.15
CA SER A 298 2.33 8.52 -19.99
C SER A 298 1.35 8.06 -18.90
N VAL A 299 0.29 7.34 -19.28
CA VAL A 299 -0.82 6.92 -18.41
C VAL A 299 -0.62 5.52 -17.87
N LEU A 300 -0.36 4.55 -18.74
CA LEU A 300 -0.28 3.15 -18.35
C LEU A 300 0.93 2.88 -17.46
N LEU A 301 0.71 2.03 -16.46
CA LEU A 301 1.73 1.67 -15.46
C LEU A 301 2.70 0.64 -16.02
N PHE A 302 2.18 -0.45 -16.58
CA PHE A 302 3.01 -1.53 -17.10
C PHE A 302 3.41 -1.29 -18.55
N PRO A 303 4.66 -1.55 -18.94
CA PRO A 303 5.10 -1.38 -20.31
C PRO A 303 4.57 -2.51 -21.19
N ASN A 304 3.96 -2.17 -22.33
CA ASN A 304 3.53 -3.10 -23.37
C ASN A 304 2.59 -4.22 -22.85
N GLN A 305 1.56 -3.83 -22.09
CA GLN A 305 0.58 -4.74 -21.48
C GLN A 305 -0.85 -4.24 -21.71
N ILE A 306 -1.22 -3.95 -22.95
CA ILE A 306 -2.64 -3.71 -23.28
C ILE A 306 -3.26 -5.08 -23.52
N ASN A 307 -4.17 -5.49 -22.62
CA ASN A 307 -4.83 -6.79 -22.71
C ASN A 307 -6.20 -6.67 -23.39
N HIS A 308 -6.92 -5.59 -23.08
CA HIS A 308 -8.18 -5.27 -23.71
C HIS A 308 -8.19 -3.84 -24.24
N PHE A 309 -8.97 -3.63 -25.28
CA PHE A 309 -9.25 -2.30 -25.81
C PHE A 309 -10.68 -2.23 -26.35
N GLN A 310 -11.22 -1.02 -26.40
CA GLN A 310 -12.43 -0.65 -27.10
C GLN A 310 -12.21 0.69 -27.79
N TYR A 311 -12.82 0.87 -28.96
CA TYR A 311 -12.76 2.17 -29.64
C TYR A 311 -14.08 2.53 -30.31
N SER A 312 -14.32 3.83 -30.42
CA SER A 312 -15.39 4.41 -31.24
C SER A 312 -14.78 5.26 -32.35
N PHE A 313 -15.32 5.15 -33.55
CA PHE A 313 -14.89 5.91 -34.73
C PHE A 313 -16.01 6.83 -35.19
N TYR A 314 -15.86 8.13 -34.98
CA TYR A 314 -16.87 9.13 -35.36
C TYR A 314 -16.35 10.02 -36.48
N ILE A 315 -17.08 10.10 -37.60
CA ILE A 315 -16.68 10.86 -38.79
C ILE A 315 -17.44 12.18 -38.84
N HIS A 316 -16.70 13.29 -38.98
CA HIS A 316 -17.26 14.63 -39.13
C HIS A 316 -17.73 14.88 -40.55
N GLY A 317 -19.05 15.02 -40.71
CA GLY A 317 -19.69 15.19 -42.01
C GLY A 317 -19.63 13.88 -42.78
N MET A 318 -20.79 13.30 -43.08
CA MET A 318 -20.87 12.03 -43.82
C MET A 318 -20.26 12.22 -45.22
N PRO A 319 -19.05 11.70 -45.51
CA PRO A 319 -18.62 11.56 -46.89
C PRO A 319 -19.52 10.50 -47.52
N ASN A 320 -19.60 10.42 -48.86
CA ASN A 320 -20.38 9.38 -49.53
C ASN A 320 -19.84 7.97 -49.17
N GLY A 321 -20.40 7.36 -48.12
CA GLY A 321 -20.13 6.01 -47.66
C GLY A 321 -19.41 5.89 -46.31
N PHE A 322 -19.28 4.66 -45.84
CA PHE A 322 -18.57 4.28 -44.61
C PHE A 322 -17.15 3.83 -44.98
N PRO A 323 -16.08 4.48 -44.48
CA PRO A 323 -14.72 3.99 -44.68
C PRO A 323 -14.53 2.66 -43.95
N ILE A 324 -13.68 1.81 -44.50
CA ILE A 324 -13.22 0.62 -43.80
C ILE A 324 -12.16 1.09 -42.82
N HIS A 325 -12.31 0.73 -41.55
CA HIS A 325 -11.35 1.08 -40.50
C HIS A 325 -11.06 -0.12 -39.60
N ALA A 326 -9.83 -0.21 -39.13
CA ALA A 326 -9.37 -1.27 -38.25
C ALA A 326 -8.24 -0.79 -37.34
N ILE A 327 -7.99 -1.55 -36.27
CA ILE A 327 -6.79 -1.38 -35.46
C ILE A 327 -5.64 -2.14 -36.12
N THR A 328 -4.48 -1.52 -36.17
CA THR A 328 -3.28 -2.08 -36.80
C THR A 328 -2.09 -2.22 -35.84
N ASN A 329 -2.17 -1.62 -34.65
CA ASN A 329 -1.15 -1.79 -33.60
C ASN A 329 -1.76 -1.59 -32.21
N VAL A 330 -1.31 -2.39 -31.24
CA VAL A 330 -1.58 -2.25 -29.79
C VAL A 330 -0.30 -2.36 -28.94
N SER A 331 0.87 -2.45 -29.58
CA SER A 331 2.15 -2.63 -28.92
C SER A 331 2.71 -1.31 -28.38
N ASN A 332 3.62 -1.40 -27.42
CA ASN A 332 4.31 -0.29 -26.75
C ASN A 332 3.36 0.70 -26.09
N ASN A 333 2.22 0.24 -25.58
CA ASN A 333 1.15 1.08 -25.02
C ASN A 333 0.55 2.07 -26.03
N VAL A 334 0.66 1.77 -27.33
CA VAL A 334 0.12 2.60 -28.41
C VAL A 334 -0.96 1.85 -29.16
N VAL A 335 -2.14 2.45 -29.27
CA VAL A 335 -3.20 1.97 -30.15
C VAL A 335 -3.22 2.79 -31.43
N VAL A 336 -3.17 2.11 -32.57
CA VAL A 336 -3.25 2.74 -33.90
C VAL A 336 -4.52 2.27 -34.59
N VAL A 337 -5.35 3.24 -34.97
CA VAL A 337 -6.53 3.02 -35.83
C VAL A 337 -6.23 3.61 -37.20
N GLU A 338 -6.46 2.83 -38.25
CA GLU A 338 -6.27 3.25 -39.65
C GLU A 338 -7.56 3.07 -40.46
N SER A 339 -7.72 3.92 -41.48
CA SER A 339 -8.82 3.86 -42.44
C SER A 339 -8.32 3.76 -43.88
N ASP A 340 -9.11 3.12 -44.74
CA ASP A 340 -8.82 2.99 -46.17
C ASP A 340 -8.89 4.32 -46.94
N LYS A 341 -9.59 5.32 -46.37
CA LYS A 341 -9.83 6.63 -46.97
C LYS A 341 -9.45 7.75 -46.02
N LEU A 342 -9.04 8.87 -46.59
CA LEU A 342 -8.86 10.13 -45.87
C LEU A 342 -10.22 10.61 -45.36
N VAL A 343 -10.37 10.68 -44.04
CA VAL A 343 -11.59 11.18 -43.40
C VAL A 343 -11.26 12.07 -42.22
N ASN A 344 -12.10 13.05 -41.97
CA ASN A 344 -12.03 13.84 -40.74
C ASN A 344 -12.79 13.10 -39.64
N ALA A 345 -12.07 12.50 -38.69
CA ALA A 345 -12.67 11.67 -37.66
C ALA A 345 -12.12 11.97 -36.26
N VAL A 346 -12.92 11.57 -35.27
CA VAL A 346 -12.59 11.50 -33.85
C VAL A 346 -12.59 10.04 -33.45
N VAL A 347 -11.44 9.57 -32.97
CA VAL A 347 -11.24 8.22 -32.48
C VAL A 347 -11.09 8.29 -30.97
N SER A 348 -12.05 7.75 -30.24
CA SER A 348 -11.95 7.59 -28.79
C SER A 348 -11.60 6.15 -28.47
N VAL A 349 -10.55 5.95 -27.67
CA VAL A 349 -9.99 4.65 -27.33
C VAL A 349 -9.98 4.50 -25.82
N ILE A 350 -10.43 3.33 -25.36
CA ILE A 350 -10.31 2.88 -23.98
C ILE A 350 -9.46 1.62 -23.99
N VAL A 351 -8.49 1.51 -23.09
CA VAL A 351 -7.62 0.35 -22.94
C VAL A 351 -7.52 -0.06 -21.48
N ASP A 352 -7.23 -1.33 -21.22
CA ASP A 352 -6.81 -1.78 -19.89
C ASP A 352 -5.71 -2.85 -19.93
N GLN A 353 -5.02 -2.96 -18.79
CA GLN A 353 -3.93 -3.91 -18.52
C GLN A 353 -4.38 -5.04 -17.58
N CYS A 354 -5.69 -5.21 -17.39
CA CYS A 354 -6.23 -6.24 -16.52
C CYS A 354 -6.44 -7.53 -17.29
N ASN A 355 -5.94 -8.64 -16.77
CA ASN A 355 -6.38 -9.98 -17.21
C ASN A 355 -7.50 -10.46 -16.29
N MET A 356 -8.51 -11.12 -16.86
CA MET A 356 -9.44 -11.93 -16.07
C MET A 356 -8.80 -13.27 -15.70
N ALA A 357 -9.30 -13.90 -14.64
CA ALA A 357 -8.81 -15.21 -14.20
C ALA A 357 -8.88 -16.23 -15.35
N GLY A 358 -7.73 -16.76 -15.76
CA GLY A 358 -7.61 -17.75 -16.83
C GLY A 358 -7.41 -17.16 -18.23
N GLU A 359 -7.40 -15.84 -18.39
CA GLU A 359 -6.96 -15.20 -19.63
C GLU A 359 -5.43 -15.21 -19.70
N SER A 360 -4.90 -15.75 -20.80
CA SER A 360 -3.52 -15.53 -21.19
C SER A 360 -3.48 -14.41 -22.21
N ASN A 361 -2.48 -13.53 -22.13
CA ASN A 361 -2.21 -12.55 -23.19
C ASN A 361 -2.19 -13.28 -24.54
N VAL A 362 -3.18 -13.02 -25.38
CA VAL A 362 -3.21 -13.52 -26.75
C VAL A 362 -2.28 -12.61 -27.55
N MET A 363 -0.97 -12.85 -27.44
CA MET A 363 0.04 -12.28 -28.34
C MET A 363 0.71 -13.37 -29.14
#